data_AF-A0A0C1ZX49-F1
#
_entry.id   AF-A0A0C1ZX49-F1
#
_cell.length_a   1.000
_cell.length_b   1.000
_cell.length_c   1.000
_cell.angle_alpha   90.00
_cell.angle_beta   90.00
_cell.angle_gamma   90.00
#
_symmetry.space_group_name_H-M   'P 1'
#
loop_
_entity.id
_entity.type
_entity.pdbx_description
1 polymer ?
#
loop_
_entity_poly.entity_id
_entity_poly.type
_entity_poly.pdbx_seq_one_letter_code
_entity_poly.pdbx_strand_id
1 'polypeptide(L)'
;MVPRNFAPASLRDEIVYGSDRPGYGPAEVNEWIDFMIGQGVARVVCLLSHERMLRYDDLLGAYSQRFAAVTHAAIDHFGLPSNEALEQALAAFAEAEAAGERVVAHCAAGMGRTGLISSAWLCRRYGVAIDDAVTEVSETALRVGANRDPLEAGPKALEVLARALG
;
A
#
# COMPACT_ATOMS: atom_id res chain seq x y z
N MET A 1 1.50 13.36 -13.81
CA MET A 1 1.06 12.22 -12.98
C MET A 1 2.01 11.07 -13.25
N VAL A 2 2.59 10.47 -12.22
CA VAL A 2 3.49 9.32 -12.36
C VAL A 2 2.70 8.06 -12.78
N PRO A 3 3.27 7.16 -13.60
CA PRO A 3 2.61 5.90 -13.93
C PRO A 3 2.19 5.10 -12.69
N ARG A 4 0.97 4.54 -12.73
CA ARG A 4 0.37 3.69 -11.69
C ARG A 4 0.30 4.33 -10.30
N ASN A 5 0.37 5.66 -10.23
CA ASN A 5 0.48 6.40 -8.96
C ASN A 5 1.61 5.84 -8.06
N PHE A 6 2.68 5.29 -8.67
CA PHE A 6 3.76 4.59 -7.98
C PHE A 6 4.71 5.57 -7.30
N ALA A 7 4.89 5.43 -5.99
CA ALA A 7 5.74 6.30 -5.19
C ALA A 7 6.20 5.61 -3.91
N PRO A 8 7.40 5.93 -3.38
CA PRO A 8 7.83 5.45 -2.07
C PRO A 8 6.90 6.01 -0.98
N ALA A 9 6.75 5.27 0.11
CA ALA A 9 6.03 5.74 1.29
C ALA A 9 6.70 6.97 1.92
N SER A 10 8.03 7.02 1.88
CA SER A 10 8.84 8.15 2.33
C SER A 10 10.18 8.18 1.59
N LEU A 11 10.82 9.35 1.51
CA LEU A 11 12.20 9.47 1.02
C LEU A 11 13.24 8.81 1.94
N ARG A 12 12.88 8.47 3.17
CA ARG A 12 13.75 7.71 4.08
C ARG A 12 13.61 6.19 3.93
N ASP A 13 12.60 5.73 3.19
CA ASP A 13 12.23 4.32 3.08
C ASP A 13 12.46 3.83 1.64
N GLU A 14 13.38 2.89 1.47
CA GLU A 14 13.71 2.30 0.17
C GLU A 14 12.93 1.01 -0.13
N ILE A 15 12.11 0.54 0.81
CA ILE A 15 11.43 -0.76 0.82
C ILE A 15 9.95 -0.63 0.46
N VAL A 16 9.23 0.29 1.10
CA VAL A 16 7.76 0.38 1.00
C VAL A 16 7.34 1.41 -0.03
N TYR A 17 6.54 0.95 -1.00
CA TYR A 17 5.95 1.77 -2.05
C TYR A 17 4.43 1.66 -2.04
N GLY A 18 3.76 2.65 -2.59
CA GLY A 18 2.32 2.61 -2.87
C GLY A 18 2.03 2.70 -4.37
N SER A 19 0.86 2.22 -4.79
CA SER A 19 0.36 2.40 -6.17
C SER A 19 -1.17 2.33 -6.25
N ASP A 20 -1.72 2.68 -7.42
CA ASP A 20 -3.07 2.28 -7.80
C ASP A 20 -3.15 0.78 -8.13
N ARG A 21 -4.39 0.26 -8.26
CA ARG A 21 -4.64 -1.12 -8.71
C ARG A 21 -4.37 -1.29 -10.21
N PRO A 22 -4.19 -2.53 -10.70
CA PRO A 22 -4.30 -2.83 -12.12
C PRO A 22 -5.70 -2.52 -12.69
N GLY A 23 -5.79 -2.46 -14.02
CA GLY A 23 -7.08 -2.58 -14.72
C GLY A 23 -7.68 -3.98 -14.53
N TYR A 24 -8.95 -4.17 -14.88
CA TYR A 24 -9.68 -5.41 -14.53
C TYR A 24 -9.41 -6.56 -15.51
N GLY A 25 -9.00 -6.27 -16.74
CA GLY A 25 -8.71 -7.29 -17.74
C GLY A 25 -7.37 -7.99 -17.50
N PRO A 26 -7.22 -9.26 -17.90
CA PRO A 26 -5.96 -10.01 -17.74
C PRO A 26 -4.73 -9.31 -18.34
N ALA A 27 -4.88 -8.63 -19.48
CA ALA A 27 -3.80 -7.85 -20.08
C ALA A 27 -3.38 -6.67 -19.20
N GLU A 28 -4.33 -5.92 -18.65
CA GLU A 28 -4.06 -4.77 -17.78
C GLU A 28 -3.44 -5.19 -16.45
N VAL A 29 -3.84 -6.36 -15.92
CA VAL A 29 -3.20 -6.98 -14.75
C VAL A 29 -1.76 -7.34 -15.05
N ASN A 30 -1.48 -7.99 -16.18
CA ASN A 30 -0.12 -8.34 -16.58
C ASN A 30 0.76 -7.11 -16.80
N GLU A 31 0.24 -6.05 -17.44
CA GLU A 31 0.96 -4.78 -17.61
C GLU A 31 1.33 -4.14 -16.26
N TRP A 32 0.43 -4.20 -15.28
CA TRP A 32 0.72 -3.70 -13.94
C TRP A 32 1.79 -4.55 -13.25
N ILE A 33 1.71 -5.88 -13.36
CA ILE A 33 2.72 -6.80 -12.81
C ILE A 33 4.09 -6.51 -13.40
N ASP A 34 4.18 -6.43 -14.73
CA ASP A 34 5.45 -6.19 -15.43
C ASP A 34 6.01 -4.81 -15.08
N PHE A 35 5.15 -3.79 -14.92
CA PHE A 35 5.57 -2.48 -14.42
C PHE A 35 6.19 -2.59 -13.02
N MET A 36 5.54 -3.26 -12.07
CA MET A 36 6.04 -3.39 -10.69
C MET A 36 7.35 -4.18 -10.63
N ILE A 37 7.47 -5.28 -11.37
CA ILE A 37 8.72 -6.03 -11.50
C ILE A 37 9.82 -5.13 -12.09
N GLY A 38 9.49 -4.30 -13.08
CA GLY A 38 10.42 -3.32 -13.64
C GLY A 38 10.89 -2.26 -12.64
N GLN A 39 10.12 -2.00 -11.58
CA GLN A 39 10.52 -1.14 -10.45
C GLN A 39 11.32 -1.91 -9.37
N GLY A 40 11.61 -3.19 -9.58
CA GLY A 40 12.28 -4.06 -8.61
C GLY A 40 11.38 -4.46 -7.43
N VAL A 41 10.05 -4.33 -7.56
CA VAL A 41 9.11 -4.81 -6.56
C VAL A 41 9.09 -6.33 -6.57
N ALA A 42 9.34 -6.94 -5.41
CA ALA A 42 9.31 -8.38 -5.22
C ALA A 42 8.06 -8.85 -4.47
N ARG A 43 7.38 -7.96 -3.73
CA ARG A 43 6.24 -8.29 -2.87
C ARG A 43 5.05 -7.37 -3.10
N VAL A 44 3.83 -7.88 -2.89
CA VAL A 44 2.59 -7.11 -3.05
C VAL A 44 1.70 -7.20 -1.81
N VAL A 45 1.19 -6.05 -1.36
CA VAL A 45 0.11 -5.95 -0.39
C VAL A 45 -1.14 -5.41 -1.09
N CYS A 46 -2.15 -6.26 -1.26
CA CYS A 46 -3.45 -5.87 -1.82
C CYS A 46 -4.39 -5.42 -0.70
N LEU A 47 -4.86 -4.17 -0.79
CA LEU A 47 -5.79 -3.56 0.18
C LEU A 47 -7.24 -3.49 -0.32
N LEU A 48 -7.53 -4.14 -1.45
CA LEU A 48 -8.88 -4.18 -2.00
C LEU A 48 -9.79 -5.03 -1.10
N SER A 49 -11.03 -4.58 -0.91
CA SER A 49 -12.06 -5.37 -0.24
C SER A 49 -12.37 -6.64 -1.04
N HIS A 50 -12.88 -7.67 -0.36
CA HIS A 50 -13.33 -8.91 -1.00
C HIS A 50 -14.31 -8.64 -2.16
N GLU A 51 -15.26 -7.72 -1.98
CA GLU A 51 -16.22 -7.33 -3.02
C GLU A 51 -15.55 -6.76 -4.28
N ARG A 52 -14.48 -5.95 -4.11
CA ARG A 52 -13.75 -5.40 -5.26
C ARG A 52 -12.89 -6.45 -5.96
N MET A 53 -12.44 -7.47 -5.23
CA MET A 53 -11.72 -8.60 -5.81
C MET A 53 -12.57 -9.42 -6.76
N LEU A 54 -13.90 -9.49 -6.55
CA LEU A 54 -14.85 -10.20 -7.43
C LEU A 54 -14.91 -9.66 -8.87
N ARG A 55 -14.30 -8.49 -9.14
CA ARG A 55 -14.22 -7.91 -10.49
C ARG A 55 -13.06 -8.48 -11.32
N TYR A 56 -12.18 -9.23 -10.69
CA TYR A 56 -11.06 -9.91 -11.34
C TYR A 56 -11.36 -11.41 -11.38
N ASP A 57 -10.83 -12.09 -12.39
CA ASP A 57 -10.92 -13.55 -12.46
C ASP A 57 -10.16 -14.21 -11.31
N ASP A 58 -8.85 -13.93 -11.19
CA ASP A 58 -8.00 -14.36 -10.09
C ASP A 58 -6.78 -13.44 -9.92
N LEU A 59 -7.00 -12.28 -9.28
CA LEU A 59 -5.93 -11.29 -9.12
C LEU A 59 -4.79 -11.78 -8.21
N LEU A 60 -5.11 -12.44 -7.10
CA LEU A 60 -4.09 -12.90 -6.16
C LEU A 60 -3.31 -14.07 -6.73
N GLY A 61 -3.95 -14.98 -7.47
CA GLY A 61 -3.24 -16.04 -8.19
C GLY A 61 -2.31 -15.48 -9.26
N ALA A 62 -2.76 -14.48 -10.03
CA ALA A 62 -1.89 -13.81 -11.01
C ALA A 62 -0.65 -13.18 -10.36
N TYR A 63 -0.82 -12.53 -9.19
CA TYR A 63 0.30 -12.00 -8.42
C TYR A 63 1.21 -13.11 -7.88
N SER A 64 0.64 -14.17 -7.30
CA SER A 64 1.40 -15.24 -6.65
C SER A 64 2.27 -16.04 -7.62
N GLN A 65 1.97 -15.99 -8.91
CA GLN A 65 2.82 -16.60 -9.95
C GLN A 65 4.07 -15.78 -10.29
N ARG A 66 4.13 -14.50 -9.88
CA ARG A 66 5.10 -13.53 -10.39
C ARG A 66 5.88 -12.80 -9.30
N PHE A 67 5.33 -12.69 -8.09
CA PHE A 67 5.97 -12.06 -6.93
C PHE A 67 6.41 -13.10 -5.90
N ALA A 68 7.43 -12.76 -5.10
CA ALA A 68 7.97 -13.62 -4.06
C ALA A 68 6.97 -13.83 -2.91
N ALA A 69 6.16 -12.82 -2.59
CA ALA A 69 5.09 -12.91 -1.61
C ALA A 69 3.93 -11.97 -1.95
N VAL A 70 2.71 -12.41 -1.63
CA VAL A 70 1.48 -11.63 -1.81
C VAL A 70 0.66 -11.70 -0.53
N THR A 71 0.32 -10.53 0.01
CA THR A 71 -0.53 -10.40 1.19
C THR A 71 -1.83 -9.72 0.80
N HIS A 72 -2.97 -10.32 1.14
CA HIS A 72 -4.28 -9.69 1.01
C HIS A 72 -4.76 -9.20 2.38
N ALA A 73 -4.50 -7.92 2.66
CA ALA A 73 -4.96 -7.24 3.88
C ALA A 73 -6.22 -6.44 3.53
N ALA A 74 -7.36 -7.13 3.43
CA ALA A 74 -8.60 -6.55 2.93
C ALA A 74 -9.09 -5.38 3.80
N ILE A 75 -9.40 -4.24 3.17
CA ILE A 75 -10.00 -3.09 3.84
C ILE A 75 -11.36 -2.80 3.21
N ASP A 76 -12.41 -3.02 3.99
CA ASP A 76 -13.80 -2.90 3.59
C ASP A 76 -14.27 -1.45 3.36
N HIS A 77 -15.50 -1.33 2.88
CA HIS A 77 -16.18 -0.06 2.73
C HIS A 77 -16.23 0.68 4.08
N PHE A 78 -16.10 2.02 4.04
CA PHE A 78 -15.69 2.97 5.11
C PHE A 78 -14.18 3.26 5.19
N GLY A 79 -13.33 2.50 4.50
CA GLY A 79 -11.96 2.91 4.18
C GLY A 79 -10.92 2.80 5.30
N LEU A 80 -11.32 2.36 6.50
CA LEU A 80 -10.41 2.14 7.63
C LEU A 80 -10.13 0.64 7.81
N PRO A 81 -8.86 0.23 7.98
CA PRO A 81 -8.51 -1.17 8.25
C PRO A 81 -9.02 -1.63 9.63
N SER A 82 -9.40 -2.91 9.71
CA SER A 82 -9.48 -3.60 11.00
C SER A 82 -8.09 -3.72 11.61
N ASN A 83 -8.01 -4.04 12.92
CA ASN A 83 -6.71 -4.28 13.55
C ASN A 83 -5.98 -5.45 12.87
N GLU A 84 -6.71 -6.51 12.49
CA GLU A 84 -6.14 -7.64 11.76
C GLU A 84 -5.54 -7.21 10.42
N ALA A 85 -6.28 -6.45 9.61
CA ALA A 85 -5.78 -5.98 8.31
C ALA A 85 -4.59 -5.01 8.46
N LEU A 86 -4.62 -4.15 9.49
CA LEU A 86 -3.50 -3.27 9.82
C LEU A 86 -2.24 -4.08 10.15
N GLU A 87 -2.35 -5.04 11.07
CA GLU A 87 -1.22 -5.88 11.47
C GLU A 87 -0.71 -6.76 10.32
N GLN A 88 -1.60 -7.33 9.50
CA GLN A 88 -1.21 -8.09 8.31
C GLN A 88 -0.38 -7.25 7.33
N ALA A 89 -0.81 -6.03 7.04
CA ALA A 89 -0.08 -5.15 6.14
C ALA A 89 1.28 -4.72 6.71
N LEU A 90 1.32 -4.37 8.00
CA LEU A 90 2.56 -3.94 8.66
C LEU A 90 3.55 -5.10 8.85
N ALA A 91 3.07 -6.31 9.10
CA ALA A 91 3.90 -7.51 9.13
C ALA A 91 4.50 -7.80 7.74
N ALA A 92 3.70 -7.70 6.67
CA ALA A 92 4.20 -7.89 5.31
C ALA A 92 5.31 -6.88 4.93
N PHE A 93 5.21 -5.64 5.40
CA PHE A 93 6.27 -4.63 5.23
C PHE A 93 7.52 -4.96 6.05
N ALA A 94 7.37 -5.37 7.31
CA ALA A 94 8.50 -5.76 8.15
C ALA A 94 9.25 -6.98 7.57
N GLU A 95 8.52 -7.96 7.04
CA GLU A 95 9.14 -9.09 6.35
C GLU A 95 9.84 -8.69 5.05
N ALA A 96 9.28 -7.73 4.30
CA ALA A 96 9.90 -7.19 3.09
C ALA A 96 11.22 -6.48 3.43
N GLU A 97 11.21 -5.66 4.48
CA GLU A 97 12.40 -5.01 5.00
C GLU A 97 13.46 -6.02 5.45
N ALA A 98 13.06 -7.04 6.22
CA ALA A 98 13.96 -8.09 6.69
C ALA A 98 14.59 -8.89 5.54
N ALA A 99 13.87 -9.04 4.42
CA ALA A 99 14.36 -9.68 3.21
C ALA A 99 15.18 -8.75 2.30
N GLY A 100 15.20 -7.43 2.55
CA GLY A 100 15.80 -6.45 1.64
C GLY A 100 15.04 -6.33 0.32
N GLU A 101 13.74 -6.63 0.31
CA GLU A 101 12.88 -6.73 -0.86
C GLU A 101 11.91 -5.56 -0.92
N ARG A 102 11.76 -4.92 -2.09
CA ARG A 102 10.75 -3.87 -2.25
C ARG A 102 9.35 -4.47 -2.24
N VAL A 103 8.44 -3.80 -1.53
CA VAL A 103 7.02 -4.15 -1.44
C VAL A 103 6.16 -3.00 -1.93
N VAL A 104 5.12 -3.31 -2.71
CA VAL A 104 4.11 -2.32 -3.11
C VAL A 104 2.78 -2.61 -2.43
N ALA A 105 2.19 -1.60 -1.79
CA ALA A 105 0.82 -1.65 -1.32
C ALA A 105 -0.12 -0.90 -2.26
N HIS A 106 -1.20 -1.55 -2.71
CA HIS A 106 -2.18 -0.90 -3.57
C HIS A 106 -3.59 -0.99 -3.01
N CYS A 107 -4.37 0.07 -3.21
CA CYS A 107 -5.81 0.07 -3.01
C CYS A 107 -6.51 0.34 -4.35
N ALA A 108 -7.62 1.09 -4.39
CA ALA A 108 -8.25 1.43 -5.66
C ALA A 108 -7.47 2.53 -6.41
N ALA A 109 -7.40 3.74 -5.84
CA ALA A 109 -6.68 4.87 -6.43
C ALA A 109 -5.20 4.94 -5.96
N GLY A 110 -4.82 4.10 -5.00
CA GLY A 110 -3.52 4.22 -4.34
C GLY A 110 -3.39 5.43 -3.44
N MET A 111 -4.50 6.04 -3.01
CA MET A 111 -4.50 7.32 -2.29
C MET A 111 -4.78 7.14 -0.80
N GLY A 112 -6.05 6.89 -0.42
CA GLY A 112 -6.49 6.82 0.98
C GLY A 112 -5.87 5.70 1.80
N ARG A 113 -6.39 4.48 1.60
CA ARG A 113 -5.93 3.27 2.32
C ARG A 113 -4.43 3.01 2.18
N THR A 114 -3.88 3.27 1.00
CA THR A 114 -2.44 3.14 0.75
C THR A 114 -1.65 4.17 1.55
N GLY A 115 -2.09 5.44 1.56
CA GLY A 115 -1.50 6.48 2.38
C GLY A 115 -1.59 6.17 3.87
N LEU A 116 -2.76 5.73 4.35
CA LEU A 116 -3.01 5.39 5.74
C LEU A 116 -2.08 4.27 6.25
N ILE A 117 -1.99 3.16 5.51
CA ILE A 117 -1.09 2.05 5.88
C ILE A 117 0.39 2.45 5.76
N SER A 118 0.74 3.31 4.80
CA SER A 118 2.10 3.86 4.69
C SER A 118 2.46 4.74 5.89
N SER A 119 1.54 5.62 6.33
CA SER A 119 1.75 6.45 7.52
C SER A 119 1.83 5.59 8.78
N ALA A 120 1.01 4.54 8.89
CA ALA A 120 1.09 3.59 10.00
C ALA A 120 2.47 2.90 10.06
N TRP A 121 3.02 2.53 8.90
CA TRP A 121 4.37 2.00 8.80
C TRP A 121 5.42 3.01 9.26
N LEU A 122 5.33 4.28 8.82
CA LEU A 122 6.29 5.30 9.27
C LEU A 122 6.28 5.50 10.79
N CYS A 123 5.08 5.52 11.38
CA CYS A 123 4.90 5.56 12.82
C CYS A 123 5.58 4.36 13.51
N ARG A 124 5.27 3.15 13.07
CA ARG A 124 5.75 1.91 13.70
C ARG A 124 7.25 1.68 13.53
N ARG A 125 7.75 1.88 12.31
CA ARG A 125 9.12 1.53 11.93
C ARG A 125 10.12 2.62 12.29
N TYR A 126 9.76 3.89 12.14
CA TYR A 126 10.68 5.01 12.32
C TYR A 126 10.36 5.88 13.54
N GLY A 127 9.28 5.57 14.28
CA GLY A 127 8.87 6.36 15.44
C GLY A 127 8.43 7.79 15.08
N VAL A 128 8.02 8.01 13.83
CA VAL A 128 7.55 9.32 13.36
C VAL A 128 6.21 9.61 14.03
N ALA A 129 6.01 10.85 14.49
CA ALA A 129 4.74 11.25 15.08
C ALA A 129 3.61 11.17 14.03
N ILE A 130 2.38 10.91 14.46
CA ILE A 130 1.24 10.67 13.57
C ILE A 130 1.07 11.79 12.52
N ASP A 131 1.06 13.05 12.97
CA ASP A 131 0.88 14.21 12.09
C ASP A 131 2.03 14.35 11.07
N ASP A 132 3.26 14.09 11.53
CA ASP A 132 4.45 14.10 10.67
C ASP A 132 4.42 12.97 9.65
N ALA A 133 3.96 11.77 10.04
CA ALA A 133 3.86 10.61 9.16
C ALA A 133 2.79 10.80 8.09
N VAL A 134 1.66 11.45 8.42
CA VAL A 134 0.64 11.84 7.45
C VAL A 134 1.18 12.85 6.45
N THR A 135 1.88 13.88 6.96
CA THR A 135 2.46 14.95 6.15
C THR A 135 3.54 14.40 5.23
N GLU A 136 4.46 13.60 5.75
CA GLU A 136 5.59 13.03 5.02
C GLU A 136 5.17 12.11 3.87
N VAL A 137 4.19 11.23 4.09
CA VAL A 137 3.65 10.36 3.03
C VAL A 137 3.02 11.19 1.91
N SER A 138 2.25 12.22 2.27
CA SER A 138 1.55 13.08 1.31
C SER A 138 2.53 13.91 0.49
N GLU A 139 3.50 14.55 1.15
CA GLU A 139 4.53 15.37 0.51
C GLU A 139 5.50 14.55 -0.35
N THR A 140 5.89 13.35 0.13
CA THR A 140 6.76 12.44 -0.64
C THR A 140 6.09 12.06 -1.95
N ALA A 141 4.81 11.64 -1.89
CA ALA A 141 4.06 11.29 -3.09
C ALA A 141 3.93 12.47 -4.05
N LEU A 142 3.58 13.66 -3.53
CA LEU A 142 3.44 14.87 -4.34
C LEU A 142 4.75 15.23 -5.07
N ARG A 143 5.89 15.09 -4.38
CA ARG A 143 7.22 15.40 -4.94
C ARG A 143 7.56 14.58 -6.16
N VAL A 144 7.08 13.35 -6.25
CA VAL A 144 7.29 12.44 -7.39
C VAL A 144 6.11 12.40 -8.36
N GLY A 145 5.11 13.27 -8.17
CA GLY A 145 3.93 13.37 -9.04
C GLY A 145 2.87 12.28 -8.83
N ALA A 146 2.92 11.61 -7.67
CA ALA A 146 1.87 10.74 -7.13
C ALA A 146 0.94 11.52 -6.18
N ASN A 147 -0.09 10.85 -5.68
CA ASN A 147 -0.99 11.41 -4.67
C ASN A 147 -1.30 10.39 -3.57
N ARG A 148 -1.24 10.82 -2.32
CA ARG A 148 -1.63 10.08 -1.11
C ARG A 148 -2.44 11.02 -0.23
N ASP A 149 -3.51 10.49 0.34
CA ASP A 149 -4.33 11.19 1.30
C ASP A 149 -4.61 10.27 2.49
N PRO A 150 -3.69 10.15 3.46
CA PRO A 150 -3.86 9.24 4.60
C PRO A 150 -5.14 9.49 5.41
N LEU A 151 -5.76 10.67 5.27
CA LEU A 151 -6.97 11.09 5.98
C LEU A 151 -8.24 11.07 5.11
N GLU A 152 -8.21 10.42 3.94
CA GLU A 152 -9.36 10.29 3.02
C GLU A 152 -10.64 9.77 3.72
N ALA A 153 -10.48 8.87 4.69
CA ALA A 153 -11.59 8.31 5.48
C ALA A 153 -12.06 9.21 6.65
N GLY A 154 -11.51 10.42 6.77
CA GLY A 154 -11.81 11.39 7.82
C GLY A 154 -10.99 11.19 9.10
N PRO A 155 -11.32 11.93 10.19
CA PRO A 155 -10.49 12.03 11.38
C PRO A 155 -10.28 10.70 12.13
N LYS A 156 -11.15 9.71 11.93
CA LYS A 156 -11.01 8.36 12.49
C LYS A 156 -9.77 7.62 11.96
N ALA A 157 -9.17 8.07 10.86
CA ALA A 157 -7.87 7.57 10.40
C ALA A 157 -6.77 7.78 11.46
N LEU A 158 -6.83 8.83 12.26
CA LEU A 158 -5.87 9.08 13.35
C LEU A 158 -5.96 7.99 14.43
N GLU A 159 -7.15 7.44 14.70
CA GLU A 159 -7.32 6.32 15.63
C GLU A 159 -6.65 5.05 15.09
N VAL A 160 -6.62 4.84 13.77
CA VAL A 160 -5.88 3.74 13.13
C VAL A 160 -4.38 3.93 13.35
N LEU A 161 -3.88 5.14 13.11
CA LEU A 161 -2.46 5.46 13.28
C LEU A 161 -2.01 5.35 14.74
N ALA A 162 -2.87 5.68 15.70
CA ALA A 162 -2.59 5.47 17.12
C ALA A 162 -2.41 3.98 17.46
N ARG A 163 -3.25 3.10 16.89
CA ARG A 163 -3.09 1.64 17.04
C ARG A 163 -1.82 1.09 16.41
N ALA A 164 -1.26 1.80 15.42
CA ALA A 164 0.01 1.42 14.82
C ALA A 164 1.20 1.53 15.79
N LEU A 165 1.07 2.24 16.91
CA LEU A 165 2.17 2.49 17.84
C LEU A 165 2.36 1.41 18.92
N GLY A 166 1.40 0.49 19.09
CA GLY A 166 1.39 -0.52 20.16
C GLY A 166 0.36 -0.20 21.24
#